data_AF-A0A955E2E1-F1
#
_entry.id   AF-A0A955E2E1-F1
#
_cell.length_a   1.000
_cell.length_b   1.000
_cell.length_c   1.000
_cell.angle_alpha   90.00
_cell.angle_beta   90.00
_cell.angle_gamma   90.00
#
_symmetry.space_group_name_H-M   'P 1'
#
loop_
_entity.id
_entity.type
_entity.pdbx_description
1 polymer ?
#
loop_
_entity_poly.entity_id
_entity_poly.type
_entity_poly.pdbx_seq_one_letter_code
_entity_poly.pdbx_strand_id
1 'polypeptide(L)'
;MSIRIFVWILTVSLGALGAVGAEPEPAEPAQAPSPPRILLADTEAVPTVTIGWVERGEPREVSGERAYGPPIGGEQIAGNLRCYVALGGTRIETGAGHPQGIVIRVGLTKIDNTKPLFAGIDPGTDITIELSGVRMNQAVKPHENTGLVHLKYSLGDLEACSLPGTARNQFLMVDPRDTLGGRVTQGVNATPGGLDGNEGHGELVTTVRDDNTISMRVRIPYAMLRHLQDPWDSDLPGTFFEPIHFHAESELIPVDAEPFDREPMPPLYDPADPRD
;
A
#
# COMPACT_ATOMS: atom_id res chain seq x y z
N MET A 1 -62.67 -93.77 14.31
CA MET A 1 -61.62 -93.22 13.44
C MET A 1 -61.90 -91.73 13.32
N SER A 2 -61.27 -90.93 14.18
CA SER A 2 -61.64 -89.52 14.42
C SER A 2 -60.77 -88.58 13.60
N ILE A 3 -61.42 -87.68 12.85
CA ILE A 3 -60.79 -86.64 12.05
C ILE A 3 -60.70 -85.37 12.92
N ARG A 4 -59.47 -84.88 13.15
CA ARG A 4 -59.20 -83.62 13.86
C ARG A 4 -59.13 -82.48 12.84
N ILE A 5 -59.98 -81.46 13.00
CA ILE A 5 -59.96 -80.21 12.24
C ILE A 5 -59.09 -79.22 13.01
N PHE A 6 -58.03 -78.72 12.37
CA PHE A 6 -57.19 -77.63 12.90
C PHE A 6 -57.66 -76.30 12.32
N VAL A 7 -58.06 -75.40 13.21
CA VAL A 7 -58.45 -74.02 12.93
C VAL A 7 -57.23 -73.13 13.15
N TRP A 8 -56.78 -72.41 12.12
CA TRP A 8 -55.79 -71.34 12.26
C TRP A 8 -56.51 -70.02 12.49
N ILE A 9 -56.27 -69.41 13.65
CA ILE A 9 -56.74 -68.07 14.01
C ILE A 9 -55.66 -67.06 13.59
N LEU A 10 -56.06 -66.09 12.76
CA LEU A 10 -55.24 -64.97 12.32
C LEU A 10 -55.28 -63.87 13.38
N THR A 11 -54.14 -63.61 14.04
CA THR A 11 -53.98 -62.51 15.00
C THR A 11 -53.44 -61.30 14.25
N VAL A 12 -54.26 -60.25 14.08
CA VAL A 12 -53.84 -58.95 13.55
C VAL A 12 -53.46 -58.05 14.71
N SER A 13 -52.20 -57.64 14.76
CA SER A 13 -51.65 -56.75 15.79
C SER A 13 -52.13 -55.31 15.59
N LEU A 14 -52.61 -54.71 16.68
CA LEU A 14 -52.90 -53.28 16.81
C LEU A 14 -51.66 -52.43 16.53
N GLY A 15 -51.78 -51.50 15.57
CA GLY A 15 -50.79 -50.45 15.33
C GLY A 15 -50.75 -49.44 16.46
N ALA A 16 -49.54 -49.16 16.94
CA ALA A 16 -49.26 -48.21 18.01
C ALA A 16 -48.99 -46.80 17.45
N LEU A 17 -49.57 -45.81 18.15
CA LEU A 17 -49.02 -44.50 18.48
C LEU A 17 -48.61 -43.55 17.34
N GLY A 18 -49.43 -42.51 17.17
CA GLY A 18 -49.14 -41.33 16.37
C GLY A 18 -47.95 -40.54 16.91
N ALA A 19 -46.99 -40.30 16.02
CA ALA A 19 -46.01 -39.25 16.17
C ALA A 19 -46.68 -37.91 15.82
N VAL A 20 -46.73 -37.00 16.78
CA VAL A 20 -47.06 -35.59 16.55
C VAL A 20 -45.94 -35.03 15.67
N GLY A 21 -46.26 -34.74 14.41
CA GLY A 21 -45.34 -34.10 13.48
C GLY A 21 -45.00 -32.70 13.99
N ALA A 22 -43.75 -32.49 14.39
CA ALA A 22 -43.21 -31.15 14.52
C ALA A 22 -43.12 -30.55 13.11
N GLU A 23 -43.84 -29.46 12.87
CA GLU A 23 -43.64 -28.67 11.66
C GLU A 23 -42.18 -28.19 11.64
N PRO A 24 -41.45 -28.36 10.52
CA PRO A 24 -40.11 -27.82 10.42
C PRO A 24 -40.18 -26.30 10.54
N GLU A 25 -39.39 -25.73 11.47
CA GLU A 25 -39.22 -24.28 11.54
C GLU A 25 -38.83 -23.76 10.15
N PRO A 26 -39.47 -22.68 9.67
CA PRO A 26 -39.08 -22.08 8.40
C PRO A 26 -37.62 -21.67 8.50
N ALA A 27 -36.79 -22.25 7.62
CA ALA A 27 -35.38 -21.91 7.52
C ALA A 27 -35.25 -20.39 7.39
N GLU A 28 -34.44 -19.79 8.26
CA GLU A 28 -34.15 -18.36 8.24
C GLU A 28 -33.70 -18.01 6.81
N PRO A 29 -34.35 -17.03 6.16
CA PRO A 29 -34.04 -16.72 4.76
C PRO A 29 -32.56 -16.38 4.69
N ALA A 30 -31.81 -17.19 3.92
CA ALA A 30 -30.39 -16.98 3.69
C ALA A 30 -30.18 -15.51 3.35
N GLN A 31 -29.49 -14.79 4.24
CA GLN A 31 -29.28 -13.37 4.12
C GLN A 31 -28.61 -13.14 2.76
N ALA A 32 -29.28 -12.41 1.87
CA ALA A 32 -28.74 -12.14 0.55
C ALA A 32 -27.34 -11.54 0.72
N PRO A 33 -26.32 -12.01 -0.04
CA PRO A 33 -24.97 -11.47 0.10
C PRO A 33 -25.05 -9.96 -0.06
N SER A 34 -24.58 -9.23 0.95
CA SER A 34 -24.53 -7.78 0.86
C SER A 34 -23.74 -7.41 -0.39
N PRO A 35 -24.21 -6.45 -1.21
CA PRO A 35 -23.46 -6.03 -2.38
C PRO A 35 -22.04 -5.63 -1.95
N PRO A 36 -21.01 -5.95 -2.75
CA PRO A 36 -19.63 -5.66 -2.39
C PRO A 36 -19.51 -4.16 -2.12
N ARG A 37 -19.11 -3.81 -0.89
CA ARG A 37 -18.89 -2.43 -0.50
C ARG A 37 -17.55 -1.98 -1.08
N ILE A 38 -17.62 -1.08 -2.06
CA ILE A 38 -16.42 -0.41 -2.58
C ILE A 38 -15.78 0.38 -1.43
N LEU A 39 -14.50 0.13 -1.19
CA LEU A 39 -13.72 0.88 -0.20
C LEU A 39 -13.44 2.28 -0.75
N LEU A 40 -13.87 3.30 -0.02
CA LEU A 40 -13.73 4.70 -0.40
C LEU A 40 -13.15 5.51 0.76
N ALA A 41 -12.27 6.46 0.45
CA ALA A 41 -11.84 7.45 1.42
C ALA A 41 -12.94 8.50 1.64
N ASP A 42 -13.08 8.95 2.88
CA ASP A 42 -13.88 10.12 3.21
C ASP A 42 -13.13 11.37 2.78
N THR A 43 -13.59 12.00 1.69
CA THR A 43 -12.95 13.20 1.12
C THR A 43 -13.35 14.48 1.83
N GLU A 44 -14.31 14.45 2.76
CA GLU A 44 -14.66 15.62 3.59
C GLU A 44 -13.67 15.79 4.75
N ALA A 45 -13.11 14.68 5.24
CA ALA A 45 -11.99 14.71 6.16
C ALA A 45 -10.72 15.17 5.43
N VAL A 46 -10.13 16.29 5.86
CA VAL A 46 -8.89 16.82 5.29
C VAL A 46 -7.69 16.31 6.11
N PRO A 47 -6.82 15.47 5.52
CA PRO A 47 -5.63 14.97 6.21
C PRO A 47 -4.65 16.09 6.55
N THR A 48 -3.85 15.89 7.59
CA THR A 48 -2.70 16.73 7.91
C THR A 48 -1.42 16.01 7.52
N VAL A 49 -0.49 16.73 6.89
CA VAL A 49 0.85 16.24 6.59
C VAL A 49 1.87 17.04 7.39
N THR A 50 2.76 16.34 8.09
CA THR A 50 3.92 16.91 8.77
C THR A 50 5.19 16.36 8.14
N ILE A 51 6.19 17.20 7.88
CA ILE A 51 7.48 16.83 7.30
C ILE A 51 8.59 17.38 8.20
N GLY A 52 9.54 16.52 8.58
CA GLY A 52 10.66 16.90 9.44
C GLY A 52 12.02 16.47 8.90
N TRP A 53 13.06 17.28 9.16
CA TRP A 53 14.47 17.00 8.87
C TRP A 53 15.37 17.85 9.79
N VAL A 54 16.69 17.70 9.70
CA VAL A 54 17.69 18.53 10.41
C VAL A 54 18.37 19.47 9.43
N GLU A 55 18.45 20.75 9.78
CA GLU A 55 19.16 21.80 9.04
C GLU A 55 20.09 22.55 10.01
N ARG A 56 21.40 22.54 9.74
CA ARG A 56 22.42 23.25 10.56
C ARG A 56 22.41 22.85 12.03
N GLY A 57 22.23 21.56 12.30
CA GLY A 57 22.15 20.96 13.63
C GLY A 57 20.81 21.13 14.33
N GLU A 58 19.85 21.83 13.72
CA GLU A 58 18.56 22.13 14.33
C GLU A 58 17.41 21.38 13.63
N PRO A 59 16.45 20.81 14.40
CA PRO A 59 15.28 20.19 13.81
C PRO A 59 14.40 21.23 13.10
N ARG A 60 13.96 20.88 11.90
CA ARG A 60 12.99 21.59 11.11
C ARG A 60 11.76 20.73 10.97
N GLU A 61 10.60 21.36 11.13
CA GLU A 61 9.31 20.73 10.92
C GLU A 61 8.39 21.70 10.20
N VAL A 62 7.64 21.20 9.24
CA VAL A 62 6.57 21.93 8.56
C VAL A 62 5.33 21.07 8.51
N SER A 63 4.17 21.68 8.72
CA SER A 63 2.90 20.97 8.76
C SER A 63 1.81 21.74 8.04
N GLY A 64 0.82 21.03 7.50
CA GLY A 64 -0.37 21.64 6.95
C GLY A 64 -1.41 20.63 6.49
N GLU A 65 -2.65 21.11 6.42
CA GLU A 65 -3.78 20.35 5.88
C GLU A 65 -3.64 20.17 4.36
N ARG A 66 -3.97 18.98 3.86
CA ARG A 66 -3.84 18.62 2.44
C ARG A 66 -5.05 17.85 1.97
N ALA A 67 -5.94 18.54 1.27
CA ALA A 67 -7.05 17.88 0.59
C ALA A 67 -6.55 16.87 -0.44
N TYR A 68 -7.34 15.83 -0.68
CA TYR A 68 -7.04 14.85 -1.72
C TYR A 68 -7.00 15.52 -3.09
N GLY A 69 -5.92 15.28 -3.83
CA GLY A 69 -5.68 15.90 -5.13
C GLY A 69 -5.01 14.96 -6.13
N PRO A 70 -4.76 15.44 -7.36
CA PRO A 70 -3.99 14.68 -8.34
C PRO A 70 -2.54 14.51 -7.85
N PRO A 71 -1.86 13.40 -8.23
CA PRO A 71 -0.49 13.13 -7.80
C PRO A 71 0.57 14.04 -8.40
N ILE A 72 0.19 14.96 -9.29
CA ILE A 72 1.09 15.88 -9.98
C ILE A 72 0.48 17.27 -9.86
N GLY A 73 0.51 17.80 -8.65
CA GLY A 73 -0.21 19.01 -8.27
C GLY A 73 -0.40 19.03 -6.77
N GLY A 74 0.63 19.50 -6.06
CA GLY A 74 0.58 19.73 -4.63
C GLY A 74 0.67 21.22 -4.31
N GLU A 75 0.39 21.55 -3.06
CA GLU A 75 0.56 22.89 -2.53
C GLU A 75 1.97 23.06 -1.95
N GLN A 76 2.55 24.25 -2.11
CA GLN A 76 3.85 24.53 -1.53
C GLN A 76 3.78 24.38 0.00
N ILE A 77 4.72 23.64 0.59
CA ILE A 77 4.79 23.41 2.04
C ILE A 77 6.02 24.06 2.67
N ALA A 78 7.17 24.02 1.98
CA ALA A 78 8.41 24.62 2.46
C ALA A 78 9.39 24.80 1.31
N GLY A 79 10.06 25.95 1.21
CA GLY A 79 11.16 26.14 0.25
C GLY A 79 10.81 25.67 -1.18
N ASN A 80 11.55 24.66 -1.65
CA ASN A 80 11.40 24.06 -2.98
C ASN A 80 10.39 22.87 -3.05
N LEU A 81 9.58 22.66 -2.01
CA LEU A 81 8.71 21.51 -1.85
C LEU A 81 7.24 21.85 -2.08
N ARG A 82 6.60 21.10 -2.97
CA ARG A 82 5.15 20.89 -2.96
C ARG A 82 4.83 19.57 -2.30
N CYS A 83 3.72 19.54 -1.58
CA CYS A 83 3.19 18.35 -0.93
C CYS A 83 1.76 18.11 -1.39
N TYR A 84 1.42 16.84 -1.62
CA TYR A 84 0.06 16.40 -1.93
C TYR A 84 -0.29 15.13 -1.15
N VAL A 85 -1.60 14.94 -0.97
CA VAL A 85 -2.19 13.67 -0.54
C VAL A 85 -3.09 13.18 -1.65
N ALA A 86 -3.03 11.90 -1.98
CA ALA A 86 -3.83 11.33 -3.05
C ALA A 86 -4.24 9.89 -2.72
N LEU A 87 -5.21 9.41 -3.48
CA LEU A 87 -5.64 8.00 -3.49
C LEU A 87 -5.11 7.32 -4.75
N GLY A 88 -5.07 5.99 -4.70
CA GLY A 88 -4.39 5.19 -5.72
C GLY A 88 -2.89 5.36 -5.63
N GLY A 89 -2.17 4.73 -6.54
CA GLY A 89 -0.72 4.67 -6.44
C GLY A 89 -0.12 3.62 -7.32
N THR A 90 1.20 3.49 -7.22
CA THR A 90 2.01 2.62 -8.05
C THR A 90 1.49 1.18 -7.96
N ARG A 91 1.17 0.71 -6.75
CA ARG A 91 0.64 -0.64 -6.55
C ARG A 91 -0.66 -0.92 -7.31
N ILE A 92 -1.57 0.04 -7.41
CA ILE A 92 -2.80 -0.14 -8.20
C ILE A 92 -2.48 -0.07 -9.69
N GLU A 93 -1.65 0.88 -10.10
CA GLU A 93 -1.24 1.08 -11.50
C GLU A 93 -0.49 -0.12 -12.08
N THR A 94 0.26 -0.85 -11.26
CA THR A 94 0.96 -2.08 -11.66
C THR A 94 0.11 -3.34 -11.56
N GLY A 95 -1.12 -3.26 -11.05
CA GLY A 95 -1.95 -4.42 -10.74
C GLY A 95 -1.45 -5.22 -9.53
N ALA A 96 -0.52 -4.66 -8.75
CA ALA A 96 0.08 -5.29 -7.59
C ALA A 96 -0.75 -5.13 -6.29
N GLY A 97 -1.87 -4.41 -6.32
CA GLY A 97 -2.78 -4.22 -5.19
C GLY A 97 -3.86 -5.28 -5.04
N HIS A 98 -4.42 -5.35 -3.83
CA HIS A 98 -5.59 -6.16 -3.52
C HIS A 98 -6.82 -5.66 -4.30
N PRO A 99 -7.66 -6.56 -4.87
CA PRO A 99 -8.83 -6.15 -5.67
C PRO A 99 -9.85 -5.29 -4.91
N GLN A 100 -9.91 -5.43 -3.59
CA GLN A 100 -10.76 -4.64 -2.69
C GLN A 100 -9.99 -3.56 -1.92
N GLY A 101 -8.69 -3.40 -2.21
CA GLY A 101 -7.82 -2.47 -1.52
C GLY A 101 -7.94 -1.05 -2.04
N ILE A 102 -7.47 -0.10 -1.23
CA ILE A 102 -7.23 1.28 -1.60
C ILE A 102 -5.82 1.66 -1.19
N VAL A 103 -5.15 2.45 -2.02
CA VAL A 103 -3.83 2.98 -1.67
C VAL A 103 -3.98 4.43 -1.23
N ILE A 104 -3.41 4.75 -0.08
CA ILE A 104 -3.20 6.12 0.37
C ILE A 104 -1.75 6.50 0.07
N ARG A 105 -1.52 7.72 -0.42
CA ARG A 105 -0.18 8.22 -0.68
C ARG A 105 0.00 9.67 -0.28
N VAL A 106 1.19 9.97 0.22
CA VAL A 106 1.69 11.33 0.46
C VAL A 106 2.95 11.52 -0.38
N GLY A 107 2.98 12.59 -1.16
CA GLY A 107 4.09 12.83 -2.08
C GLY A 107 4.66 14.23 -1.99
N LEU A 108 5.94 14.32 -2.31
CA LEU A 108 6.70 15.56 -2.42
C LEU A 108 7.19 15.73 -3.85
N THR A 109 7.08 16.95 -4.37
CA THR A 109 7.54 17.32 -5.71
C THR A 109 8.39 18.57 -5.63
N LYS A 110 9.49 18.60 -6.39
CA LYS A 110 10.30 19.82 -6.56
C LYS A 110 9.50 20.88 -7.29
N ILE A 111 9.59 22.13 -6.83
CA ILE A 111 9.06 23.29 -7.55
C ILE A 111 10.01 23.66 -8.69
N ASP A 112 11.31 23.63 -8.41
CA ASP A 112 12.40 23.95 -9.31
C ASP A 112 13.40 22.78 -9.31
N ASN A 113 13.50 22.08 -10.45
CA ASN A 113 14.37 20.91 -10.58
C ASN A 113 15.86 21.25 -10.49
N THR A 114 16.24 22.51 -10.65
CA THR A 114 17.63 22.96 -10.55
C THR A 114 18.08 23.21 -9.11
N LYS A 115 17.16 23.10 -8.15
CA LYS A 115 17.43 23.33 -6.73
C LYS A 115 17.35 22.02 -5.94
N PRO A 116 18.04 21.93 -4.78
CA PRO A 116 17.87 20.83 -3.85
C PRO A 116 16.41 20.69 -3.40
N LEU A 117 16.00 19.46 -3.09
CA LEU A 117 14.68 19.15 -2.57
C LEU A 117 14.54 19.73 -1.16
N PHE A 118 15.51 19.43 -0.28
CA PHE A 118 15.63 20.03 1.06
C PHE A 118 16.87 20.93 1.12
N ALA A 119 16.65 22.24 1.02
CA ALA A 119 17.75 23.20 1.10
C ALA A 119 18.39 23.17 2.49
N GLY A 120 19.73 23.03 2.54
CA GLY A 120 20.50 23.09 3.78
C GLY A 120 20.38 21.86 4.69
N ILE A 121 19.75 20.77 4.24
CA ILE A 121 19.68 19.53 5.02
C ILE A 121 21.08 19.04 5.39
N ASP A 122 21.25 18.57 6.63
CA ASP A 122 22.53 18.07 7.11
C ASP A 122 22.81 16.65 6.59
N PRO A 123 24.08 16.29 6.30
CA PRO A 123 24.46 14.92 5.96
C PRO A 123 24.04 13.91 7.04
N GLY A 124 23.63 12.71 6.62
CA GLY A 124 23.23 11.63 7.53
C GLY A 124 21.87 11.82 8.22
N THR A 125 21.10 12.83 7.79
CA THR A 125 19.77 13.12 8.32
C THR A 125 18.70 12.20 7.75
N ASP A 126 17.70 11.88 8.56
CA ASP A 126 16.46 11.26 8.10
C ASP A 126 15.41 12.32 7.75
N ILE A 127 14.70 12.11 6.65
CA ILE A 127 13.44 12.78 6.38
C ILE A 127 12.33 11.99 7.06
N THR A 128 11.47 12.69 7.79
CA THR A 128 10.23 12.13 8.34
C THR A 128 9.03 12.76 7.63
N ILE A 129 8.04 11.94 7.28
CA ILE A 129 6.76 12.40 6.78
C ILE A 129 5.66 11.66 7.53
N GLU A 130 4.75 12.40 8.15
CA GLU A 130 3.57 11.87 8.81
C GLU A 130 2.31 12.38 8.10
N LEU A 131 1.51 11.46 7.62
CA LEU A 131 0.15 11.69 7.16
C LEU A 131 -0.81 11.24 8.26
N SER A 132 -1.72 12.11 8.68
CA SER A 132 -2.71 11.81 9.72
C SER A 132 -4.10 12.32 9.34
N GLY A 133 -5.13 11.79 9.99
CA GLY A 133 -6.52 12.25 9.78
C GLY A 133 -7.24 11.63 8.58
N VAL A 134 -6.65 10.61 7.95
CA VAL A 134 -7.30 9.87 6.86
C VAL A 134 -8.45 9.03 7.41
N ARG A 135 -9.58 9.00 6.70
CA ARG A 135 -10.77 8.22 7.07
C ARG A 135 -11.33 7.46 5.88
N MET A 136 -12.02 6.36 6.16
CA MET A 136 -12.61 5.47 5.17
C MET A 136 -14.10 5.27 5.48
N ASN A 137 -14.89 4.94 4.45
CA ASN A 137 -16.32 4.66 4.57
C ASN A 137 -16.65 3.35 5.31
N GLN A 138 -15.65 2.56 5.68
CA GLN A 138 -15.77 1.32 6.44
C GLN A 138 -14.48 1.02 7.21
N ALA A 139 -14.54 0.07 8.15
CA ALA A 139 -13.37 -0.36 8.91
C ALA A 139 -12.33 -1.01 7.98
N VAL A 140 -11.06 -0.65 8.17
CA VAL A 140 -9.94 -1.14 7.36
C VAL A 140 -8.79 -1.60 8.25
N LYS A 141 -7.89 -2.37 7.66
CA LYS A 141 -6.58 -2.71 8.21
C LYS A 141 -5.50 -2.39 7.18
N PRO A 142 -4.25 -2.09 7.59
CA PRO A 142 -3.13 -2.04 6.66
C PRO A 142 -2.99 -3.39 5.95
N HIS A 143 -2.79 -3.37 4.64
CA HIS A 143 -2.34 -4.56 3.94
C HIS A 143 -0.85 -4.70 4.22
N GLU A 144 -0.51 -5.62 5.11
CA GLU A 144 0.86 -5.81 5.58
C GLU A 144 1.84 -5.96 4.42
N ASN A 145 3.08 -5.51 4.62
CA ASN A 145 4.18 -5.70 3.66
C ASN A 145 4.04 -4.99 2.31
N THR A 146 2.99 -4.17 2.11
CA THR A 146 2.74 -3.45 0.84
C THR A 146 3.26 -2.02 0.79
N GLY A 147 3.82 -1.51 1.88
CA GLY A 147 4.35 -0.15 1.95
C GLY A 147 5.53 0.03 0.99
N LEU A 148 5.58 1.16 0.29
CA LEU A 148 6.72 1.54 -0.53
C LEU A 148 6.92 3.05 -0.61
N VAL A 149 8.11 3.46 -1.05
CA VAL A 149 8.40 4.80 -1.54
C VAL A 149 8.79 4.69 -3.01
N HIS A 150 8.08 5.41 -3.88
CA HIS A 150 8.40 5.51 -5.30
C HIS A 150 9.10 6.84 -5.58
N LEU A 151 10.35 6.74 -6.03
CA LEU A 151 11.23 7.83 -6.43
C LEU A 151 11.19 8.00 -7.96
N LYS A 152 11.05 9.23 -8.43
CA LYS A 152 11.04 9.57 -9.85
C LYS A 152 12.07 10.65 -10.14
N TYR A 153 12.96 10.35 -11.10
CA TYR A 153 14.06 11.22 -11.49
C TYR A 153 13.77 11.99 -12.79
N SER A 154 14.52 13.07 -13.02
CA SER A 154 14.42 13.83 -14.26
C SER A 154 15.15 13.09 -15.38
N LEU A 155 14.64 13.17 -16.62
CA LEU A 155 15.34 12.55 -17.75
C LEU A 155 16.68 13.23 -18.05
N GLY A 156 16.80 14.54 -17.78
CA GLY A 156 18.03 15.28 -18.00
C GLY A 156 19.15 14.86 -17.04
N ASP A 157 18.83 14.57 -15.77
CA ASP A 157 19.83 14.10 -14.80
C ASP A 157 20.30 12.67 -15.15
N LEU A 158 19.38 11.82 -15.59
CA LEU A 158 19.73 10.48 -16.08
C LEU A 158 20.65 10.56 -17.30
N GLU A 159 20.30 11.40 -18.28
CA GLU A 159 21.12 11.63 -19.47
C GLU A 159 22.52 12.17 -19.11
N ALA A 160 22.60 13.13 -18.19
CA ALA A 160 23.86 13.66 -17.69
C ALA A 160 24.74 12.58 -17.03
N CYS A 161 24.11 11.55 -16.44
CA CYS A 161 24.79 10.40 -15.83
C CYS A 161 24.94 9.20 -16.79
N SER A 162 24.62 9.36 -18.08
CA SER A 162 24.63 8.25 -19.07
C SER A 162 23.73 7.06 -18.70
N LEU A 163 22.63 7.31 -17.98
CA LEU A 163 21.65 6.30 -17.60
C LEU A 163 20.49 6.26 -18.59
N PRO A 164 19.91 5.07 -18.87
CA PRO A 164 18.77 4.95 -19.78
C PRO A 164 17.51 5.56 -19.15
N GLY A 165 16.58 6.03 -19.98
CA GLY A 165 15.30 6.58 -19.51
C GLY A 165 14.44 5.58 -18.72
N THR A 166 14.71 4.28 -18.85
CA THR A 166 14.07 3.20 -18.05
C THR A 166 14.47 3.25 -16.58
N ALA A 167 15.62 3.87 -16.24
CA ALA A 167 16.08 4.06 -14.85
C ALA A 167 15.28 5.14 -14.09
N ARG A 168 14.32 5.81 -14.74
CA ARG A 168 13.58 6.94 -14.17
C ARG A 168 12.84 6.65 -12.87
N ASN A 169 12.45 5.41 -12.63
CA ASN A 169 11.66 5.01 -11.47
C ASN A 169 12.49 4.12 -10.56
N GLN A 170 12.53 4.45 -9.27
CA GLN A 170 13.10 3.59 -8.24
C GLN A 170 12.15 3.39 -7.08
N PHE A 171 12.27 2.25 -6.41
CA PHE A 171 11.37 1.84 -5.34
C PHE A 171 12.13 1.45 -4.09
N LEU A 172 11.74 2.00 -2.95
CA LEU A 172 12.14 1.50 -1.63
C LEU A 172 10.95 0.70 -1.10
N MET A 173 11.14 -0.57 -0.74
CA MET A 173 10.03 -1.46 -0.35
C MET A 173 10.12 -1.81 1.13
N VAL A 174 8.98 -2.02 1.78
CA VAL A 174 8.92 -2.58 3.14
C VAL A 174 9.29 -4.07 3.13
N ASP A 175 8.67 -4.90 2.28
CA ASP A 175 9.00 -6.33 2.20
C ASP A 175 10.12 -6.59 1.18
N PRO A 176 11.21 -7.27 1.58
CA PRO A 176 12.29 -7.65 0.67
C PRO A 176 11.86 -8.62 -0.45
N ARG A 177 10.68 -9.24 -0.35
CA ARG A 177 10.14 -10.18 -1.33
C ARG A 177 9.07 -9.57 -2.23
N ASP A 178 8.68 -8.31 -2.00
CA ASP A 178 7.67 -7.68 -2.83
C ASP A 178 8.24 -7.34 -4.20
N THR A 179 7.69 -7.97 -5.23
CA THR A 179 8.12 -7.75 -6.62
C THR A 179 7.31 -6.66 -7.33
N LEU A 180 6.30 -6.09 -6.65
CA LEU A 180 5.34 -5.15 -7.21
C LEU A 180 4.74 -5.64 -8.53
N GLY A 181 4.41 -6.94 -8.59
CA GLY A 181 3.90 -7.58 -9.81
C GLY A 181 4.98 -7.78 -10.88
N GLY A 182 6.21 -8.12 -10.49
CA GLY A 182 7.33 -8.32 -11.43
C GLY A 182 7.90 -7.03 -12.02
N ARG A 183 7.62 -5.88 -11.40
CA ARG A 183 8.07 -4.55 -11.85
C ARG A 183 9.38 -4.10 -11.22
N VAL A 184 9.76 -4.72 -10.11
CA VAL A 184 10.99 -4.37 -9.39
C VAL A 184 12.04 -5.45 -9.54
N THR A 185 13.27 -4.99 -9.71
CA THR A 185 14.48 -5.79 -9.80
C THR A 185 15.49 -5.17 -8.84
N GLN A 186 15.89 -5.97 -7.84
CA GLN A 186 16.82 -5.54 -6.80
C GLN A 186 18.12 -5.02 -7.41
N GLY A 187 18.59 -3.87 -6.93
CA GLY A 187 19.84 -3.24 -7.37
C GLY A 187 19.77 -2.59 -8.77
N VAL A 188 18.64 -2.71 -9.47
CA VAL A 188 18.42 -2.05 -10.76
C VAL A 188 17.48 -0.86 -10.57
N ASN A 189 16.26 -1.13 -10.12
CA ASN A 189 15.23 -0.11 -9.91
C ASN A 189 14.57 -0.22 -8.53
N ALA A 190 15.11 -1.04 -7.62
CA ALA A 190 14.55 -1.13 -6.28
C ALA A 190 15.58 -1.51 -5.21
N THR A 191 15.24 -1.11 -3.99
CA THR A 191 15.85 -1.52 -2.73
C THR A 191 14.79 -2.27 -1.91
N PRO A 192 14.56 -3.58 -2.17
CA PRO A 192 13.65 -4.37 -1.36
C PRO A 192 14.11 -4.43 0.11
N GLY A 193 13.18 -4.26 1.05
CA GLY A 193 13.51 -4.16 2.47
C GLY A 193 14.12 -2.82 2.90
N GLY A 194 14.29 -1.86 1.99
CA GLY A 194 14.86 -0.54 2.32
C GLY A 194 14.01 0.31 3.28
N LEU A 195 12.79 -0.12 3.60
CA LEU A 195 11.87 0.53 4.54
C LEU A 195 11.46 -0.36 5.73
N ASP A 196 12.27 -1.36 6.07
CA ASP A 196 11.96 -2.37 7.10
C ASP A 196 12.26 -1.93 8.55
N GLY A 197 12.85 -0.75 8.75
CA GLY A 197 13.21 -0.21 10.05
C GLY A 197 14.56 -0.66 10.62
N ASN A 198 15.34 -1.47 9.90
CA ASN A 198 16.67 -1.89 10.33
C ASN A 198 17.69 -0.73 10.33
N GLU A 199 18.86 -0.96 10.93
CA GLU A 199 19.95 0.02 10.98
C GLU A 199 20.38 0.42 9.55
N GLY A 200 20.44 1.73 9.29
CA GLY A 200 20.74 2.27 7.96
C GLY A 200 19.59 2.22 6.96
N HIS A 201 18.43 1.65 7.32
CA HIS A 201 17.23 1.61 6.50
C HIS A 201 16.21 2.68 6.94
N GLY A 202 15.30 2.98 6.01
CA GLY A 202 14.08 3.72 6.33
C GLY A 202 13.06 2.84 7.04
N GLU A 203 11.90 3.42 7.32
CA GLU A 203 10.77 2.76 7.96
C GLU A 203 9.47 3.32 7.39
N LEU A 204 8.49 2.47 7.07
CA LEU A 204 7.13 2.91 6.75
C LEU A 204 6.14 2.13 7.61
N VAL A 205 5.36 2.86 8.41
CA VAL A 205 4.34 2.30 9.30
C VAL A 205 3.00 2.96 9.02
N THR A 206 1.98 2.15 8.78
CA THR A 206 0.58 2.58 8.71
C THR A 206 -0.18 2.03 9.90
N THR A 207 -0.90 2.89 10.59
CA THR A 207 -1.68 2.55 11.80
C THR A 207 -3.12 2.96 11.59
N VAL A 208 -4.04 2.09 12.02
CA VAL A 208 -5.47 2.40 12.13
C VAL A 208 -5.80 2.48 13.62
N ARG A 209 -6.30 3.63 14.07
CA ARG A 209 -6.70 3.86 15.47
C ARG A 209 -8.11 3.32 15.74
N ASP A 210 -8.48 3.21 17.01
CA ASP A 210 -9.80 2.70 17.44
C ASP A 210 -10.99 3.53 16.91
N ASP A 211 -10.76 4.82 16.60
CA ASP A 211 -11.75 5.72 16.00
C ASP A 211 -11.81 5.59 14.46
N ASN A 212 -11.15 4.59 13.88
CA ASN A 212 -10.94 4.38 12.44
C ASN A 212 -10.16 5.49 11.72
N THR A 213 -9.51 6.41 12.46
CA THR A 213 -8.58 7.35 11.85
C THR A 213 -7.28 6.63 11.49
N ILE A 214 -6.83 6.82 10.25
CA ILE A 214 -5.61 6.23 9.72
C ILE A 214 -4.47 7.25 9.80
N SER A 215 -3.27 6.77 10.11
CA SER A 215 -2.03 7.54 10.02
C SER A 215 -0.94 6.72 9.35
N MET A 216 -0.10 7.36 8.55
CA MET A 216 1.06 6.76 7.90
C MET A 216 2.29 7.60 8.23
N ARG A 217 3.31 6.97 8.82
CA ARG A 217 4.61 7.58 9.12
C ARG A 217 5.66 6.92 8.26
N VAL A 218 6.47 7.71 7.58
CA VAL A 218 7.64 7.25 6.85
C VAL A 218 8.88 8.00 7.34
N ARG A 219 9.97 7.25 7.52
CA ARG A 219 11.31 7.74 7.83
C ARG A 219 12.23 7.27 6.72
N ILE A 220 12.98 8.18 6.10
CA ILE A 220 13.85 7.87 4.96
C ILE A 220 15.21 8.53 5.21
N PRO A 221 16.30 7.77 5.39
CA PRO A 221 17.65 8.33 5.36
C PRO A 221 17.85 9.11 4.07
N TYR A 222 18.34 10.35 4.16
CA TYR A 222 18.40 11.25 3.00
C TYR A 222 19.18 10.65 1.83
N ALA A 223 20.25 9.94 2.14
CA ALA A 223 21.09 9.24 1.17
C ALA A 223 20.32 8.18 0.35
N MET A 224 19.22 7.62 0.87
CA MET A 224 18.38 6.68 0.12
C MET A 224 17.54 7.33 -0.98
N LEU A 225 17.50 8.68 -1.05
CA LEU A 225 16.93 9.38 -2.20
C LEU A 225 17.89 9.43 -3.39
N ARG A 226 19.16 9.05 -3.22
CA ARG A 226 20.11 8.92 -4.30
C ARG A 226 19.68 7.82 -5.26
N HIS A 227 19.88 8.07 -6.56
CA HIS A 227 19.66 7.04 -7.56
C HIS A 227 20.63 5.86 -7.35
N LEU A 228 20.14 4.61 -7.33
CA LEU A 228 20.98 3.40 -7.16
C LEU A 228 22.16 3.29 -8.14
N GLN A 229 22.03 3.87 -9.33
CA GLN A 229 23.04 3.85 -10.38
C GLN A 229 23.76 5.20 -10.52
N ASP A 230 23.67 6.09 -9.53
CA ASP A 230 24.41 7.34 -9.51
C ASP A 230 25.93 7.05 -9.49
N PRO A 231 26.70 7.50 -10.50
CA PRO A 231 28.12 7.21 -10.59
C PRO A 231 28.98 7.93 -9.54
N TRP A 232 28.46 8.97 -8.89
CA TRP A 232 29.22 9.76 -7.93
C TRP A 232 29.28 9.14 -6.54
N ASP A 233 28.41 8.16 -6.26
CA ASP A 233 28.36 7.39 -5.00
C ASP A 233 28.51 8.24 -3.74
N SER A 234 27.91 9.43 -3.74
CA SER A 234 27.97 10.37 -2.61
C SER A 234 26.65 10.38 -1.85
N ASP A 235 26.73 10.49 -0.53
CA ASP A 235 25.61 10.67 0.40
C ASP A 235 25.46 12.13 0.87
N LEU A 236 26.38 13.00 0.43
CA LEU A 236 26.36 14.42 0.77
C LEU A 236 25.21 15.13 0.04
N PRO A 237 24.37 15.90 0.76
CA PRO A 237 23.29 16.67 0.16
C PRO A 237 23.74 17.57 -1.00
N GLY A 238 23.00 17.53 -2.11
CA GLY A 238 23.29 18.31 -3.32
C GLY A 238 24.45 17.79 -4.18
N THR A 239 25.09 16.67 -3.82
CA THR A 239 26.17 16.06 -4.61
C THR A 239 25.75 14.85 -5.43
N PHE A 240 24.57 14.29 -5.13
CA PHE A 240 23.87 13.33 -5.95
C PHE A 240 22.64 13.97 -6.58
N PHE A 241 22.16 13.43 -7.69
CA PHE A 241 20.92 13.94 -8.28
C PHE A 241 19.70 13.33 -7.56
N GLU A 242 18.89 14.21 -7.00
CA GLU A 242 17.71 13.87 -6.21
C GLU A 242 16.50 13.60 -7.10
N PRO A 243 15.48 12.86 -6.60
CA PRO A 243 14.23 12.72 -7.33
C PRO A 243 13.57 14.08 -7.55
N ILE A 244 12.93 14.27 -8.70
CA ILE A 244 12.05 15.43 -8.95
C ILE A 244 10.69 15.27 -8.25
N HIS A 245 10.36 14.02 -7.90
CA HIS A 245 9.12 13.62 -7.27
C HIS A 245 9.38 12.34 -6.50
N PHE A 246 8.92 12.25 -5.25
CA PHE A 246 8.70 10.95 -4.64
C PHE A 246 7.40 10.89 -3.85
N HIS A 247 6.90 9.69 -3.59
CA HIS A 247 5.78 9.48 -2.67
C HIS A 247 5.92 8.21 -1.88
N ALA A 248 5.48 8.26 -0.63
CA ALA A 248 5.24 7.09 0.19
C ALA A 248 3.79 6.64 -0.01
N GLU A 249 3.58 5.34 -0.12
CA GLU A 249 2.25 4.76 -0.23
C GLU A 249 2.09 3.51 0.63
N SER A 250 0.85 3.28 1.06
CA SER A 250 0.46 2.09 1.80
C SER A 250 -0.93 1.67 1.36
N GLU A 251 -1.11 0.37 1.17
CA GLU A 251 -2.41 -0.20 0.86
C GLU A 251 -3.20 -0.49 2.14
N LEU A 252 -4.49 -0.20 2.10
CA LEU A 252 -5.47 -0.51 3.11
C LEU A 252 -6.50 -1.45 2.49
N ILE A 253 -6.96 -2.42 3.26
CA ILE A 253 -8.00 -3.37 2.86
C ILE A 253 -9.11 -3.41 3.91
N PRO A 254 -10.36 -3.77 3.54
CA PRO A 254 -11.40 -4.03 4.51
C PRO A 254 -10.96 -5.05 5.57
N VAL A 255 -11.43 -4.90 6.81
CA VAL A 255 -11.05 -5.82 7.90
C VAL A 255 -11.42 -7.28 7.60
N ASP A 256 -12.52 -7.47 6.88
CA ASP A 256 -13.10 -8.74 6.43
C ASP A 256 -12.60 -9.20 5.06
N ALA A 257 -11.65 -8.49 4.44
CA ALA A 257 -11.03 -8.95 3.21
C ALA A 257 -10.23 -10.24 3.46
N GLU A 258 -10.53 -11.25 2.65
CA GLU A 258 -9.79 -12.50 2.58
C GLU A 258 -8.38 -12.27 2.03
N PRO A 259 -7.37 -13.09 2.41
CA PRO A 259 -6.08 -13.06 1.77
C PRO A 259 -6.21 -13.28 0.25
N PHE A 260 -5.61 -12.38 -0.53
CA PHE A 260 -5.53 -12.53 -1.98
C PHE A 260 -4.18 -13.13 -2.35
N ASP A 261 -4.17 -14.42 -2.68
CA ASP A 261 -3.01 -15.06 -3.26
C ASP A 261 -2.96 -14.75 -4.76
N ARG A 262 -1.90 -14.06 -5.19
CA ARG A 262 -1.75 -13.63 -6.58
C ARG A 262 -0.92 -14.65 -7.34
N GLU A 263 -1.41 -15.06 -8.50
CA GLU A 263 -0.58 -15.77 -9.48
C GLU A 263 0.63 -14.89 -9.89
N PRO A 264 1.86 -15.40 -9.87
CA PRO A 264 3.04 -14.63 -10.23
C PRO A 264 2.85 -13.95 -11.59
N MET A 265 2.92 -12.62 -11.62
CA MET A 265 2.91 -11.88 -12.88
C MET A 265 4.24 -12.12 -13.60
N PRO A 266 4.22 -12.40 -14.92
CA PRO A 266 5.46 -12.44 -15.69
C PRO A 266 6.15 -11.07 -15.59
N PRO A 267 7.50 -11.02 -15.54
CA PRO A 267 8.23 -9.77 -15.53
C PRO A 267 7.86 -8.96 -16.77
N LEU A 268 7.79 -7.64 -16.62
CA LEU A 268 7.43 -6.75 -17.74
C LEU A 268 8.57 -6.44 -18.68
N TYR A 269 9.77 -6.90 -18.33
CA TYR A 269 10.92 -6.91 -19.19
C TYR A 269 11.38 -8.36 -19.25
N ASP A 270 11.28 -8.97 -20.43
CA ASP A 270 11.99 -10.22 -20.69
C ASP A 270 13.39 -9.86 -21.19
N PRO A 271 14.46 -10.05 -20.41
CA PRO A 271 15.82 -9.79 -20.89
C PRO A 271 16.21 -10.66 -22.10
N ALA A 272 15.41 -11.68 -22.45
CA ALA A 272 15.56 -12.48 -23.64
C ALA A 272 14.75 -12.00 -24.85
N ASP A 273 13.81 -11.04 -24.71
CA ASP A 273 13.05 -10.47 -25.82
C ASP A 273 13.78 -9.23 -26.38
N PRO A 274 14.35 -9.29 -27.61
CA PRO A 274 15.10 -8.19 -28.20
C PRO A 274 14.20 -7.01 -28.64
N ARG A 275 12.90 -7.05 -28.37
CA ARG A 275 11.92 -6.00 -28.72
C ARG A 275 11.64 -5.02 -27.56
N ASP A 276 12.08 -5.35 -26.35
CA ASP A 276 12.07 -4.47 -25.17
C ASP A 276 13.42 -3.76 -24.97
#